data_AF-A0AAN8WQL5-F1
#
_entry.id   AF-A0AAN8WQL5-F1
#
_cell.length_a   1.000
_cell.length_b   1.000
_cell.length_c   1.000
_cell.angle_alpha   90.00
_cell.angle_beta   90.00
_cell.angle_gamma   90.00
#
_symmetry.space_group_name_H-M   'P 1'
#
loop_
_entity.id
_entity.type
_entity.pdbx_description
1 polymer ?
#
loop_
_entity_poly.entity_id
_entity_poly.type
_entity_poly.pdbx_seq_one_letter_code
_entity_poly.pdbx_strand_id
1 'polypeptide(L)'
;DIYNWLEGILFEMVKEQSVKDVSHLTEGIHVYPDFHGNRSPLADPSMVGMISGLTLDDSARNLALLYLATIQALAVCTNKFIFFG
;
A
#
# COMPACT_ATOMS: atom_id res chain seq x y z
N ASP A 1 -10.86 6.92 15.77
CA ASP A 1 -10.19 5.75 15.17
C ASP A 1 -9.12 6.26 14.21
N ILE A 2 -7.92 5.69 14.26
CA ILE A 2 -6.78 6.16 13.45
C ILE A 2 -6.98 5.86 11.96
N TYR A 3 -7.65 4.75 11.62
CA TYR A 3 -7.91 4.36 10.24
C TYR A 3 -8.84 5.37 9.55
N ASN A 4 -9.94 5.73 10.21
CA ASN A 4 -10.88 6.76 9.71
C ASN A 4 -10.20 8.13 9.52
N TRP A 5 -9.21 8.45 10.35
CA TRP A 5 -8.44 9.69 10.21
C TRP A 5 -7.52 9.67 8.98
N LEU A 6 -6.83 8.55 8.72
CA LEU A 6 -6.03 8.37 7.51
C LEU A 6 -6.89 8.39 6.25
N GLU A 7 -8.04 7.75 6.28
CA GLU A 7 -9.02 7.79 5.17
C GLU A 7 -9.50 9.23 4.90
N GLY A 8 -9.77 10.01 5.96
CA GLY A 8 -10.09 11.44 5.82
C GLY A 8 -9.02 12.22 5.05
N ILE A 9 -7.75 12.00 5.39
CA ILE A 9 -6.61 12.63 4.69
C ILE A 9 -6.58 12.22 3.21
N LEU A 10 -6.77 10.92 2.91
CA LEU A 10 -6.81 10.44 1.53
C LEU A 10 -7.94 11.10 0.73
N PHE A 11 -9.13 11.25 1.31
CA PHE A 11 -10.25 11.94 0.64
C PHE A 11 -9.96 13.41 0.37
N GLU A 12 -9.27 14.11 1.27
CA GLU A 12 -8.82 15.48 1.05
C GLU A 12 -7.81 15.53 -0.10
N MET A 13 -6.84 14.62 -0.13
CA MET A 13 -5.84 14.53 -1.20
C MET A 13 -6.45 14.26 -2.57
N VAL A 14 -7.45 13.37 -2.65
CA VAL A 14 -8.19 13.10 -3.90
C VAL A 14 -8.82 14.38 -4.45
N LYS A 15 -9.44 15.20 -3.58
CA LYS A 15 -10.06 16.46 -3.98
C LYS A 15 -9.03 17.49 -4.43
N GLU A 16 -7.94 17.64 -3.68
CA GLU A 16 -6.85 18.59 -4.00
C GLU A 16 -6.17 18.28 -5.33
N GLN A 17 -5.89 17.00 -5.59
CA GLN A 17 -5.19 16.57 -6.81
C GLN A 17 -6.14 16.29 -7.98
N SER A 18 -7.47 16.38 -7.77
CA SER A 18 -8.51 16.06 -8.76
C SER A 18 -8.32 14.69 -9.43
N VAL A 19 -7.83 13.71 -8.68
CA VAL A 19 -7.71 12.32 -9.16
C VAL A 19 -9.06 11.61 -9.11
N LYS A 20 -9.29 10.69 -10.04
CA LYS A 20 -10.60 10.02 -10.21
C LYS A 20 -10.90 9.02 -9.10
N ASP A 21 -9.87 8.40 -8.55
CA ASP A 21 -9.98 7.34 -7.55
C ASP A 21 -8.82 7.44 -6.56
N VAL A 22 -9.08 7.02 -5.33
CA VAL A 22 -8.06 7.01 -4.26
C VAL A 22 -6.86 6.16 -4.63
N SER A 23 -7.05 5.12 -5.44
CA SER A 23 -5.98 4.21 -5.86
C SER A 23 -4.89 4.88 -6.71
N HIS A 24 -5.21 5.99 -7.37
CA HIS A 24 -4.22 6.74 -8.15
C HIS A 24 -3.24 7.53 -7.28
N LEU A 25 -3.55 7.76 -5.99
CA LEU A 25 -2.66 8.49 -5.09
C LEU A 25 -1.34 7.75 -4.82
N THR A 26 -1.31 6.43 -4.99
CA THR A 26 -0.16 5.56 -4.69
C THR A 26 0.57 5.08 -5.94
N GLU A 27 0.32 5.66 -7.12
CA GLU A 27 1.03 5.27 -8.36
C GLU A 27 2.56 5.36 -8.24
N GLY A 28 3.07 6.28 -7.43
CA GLY A 28 4.50 6.44 -7.18
C GLY A 28 5.06 5.61 -6.01
N ILE A 29 4.21 4.94 -5.22
CA ILE A 29 4.62 4.21 -4.01
C ILE A 29 4.18 2.74 -4.12
N HIS A 30 5.15 1.83 -4.02
CA HIS A 30 4.88 0.40 -4.13
C HIS A 30 5.38 -0.35 -2.90
N VAL A 31 4.53 -1.22 -2.36
CA VAL A 31 4.85 -2.07 -1.22
C VAL A 31 4.88 -3.53 -1.68
N TYR A 32 5.98 -4.20 -1.39
CA TYR A 32 6.11 -5.65 -1.42
C TYR A 32 5.97 -6.17 0.01
N PRO A 33 4.86 -6.86 0.37
CA PRO A 33 4.47 -7.01 1.77
C PRO A 33 5.12 -8.19 2.49
N ASP A 34 5.96 -8.99 1.83
CA ASP A 34 6.55 -10.21 2.40
C ASP A 34 7.71 -9.92 3.37
N PHE A 35 7.47 -9.09 4.38
CA PHE A 35 8.47 -8.69 5.39
C PHE A 35 8.92 -9.85 6.31
N HIS A 36 8.15 -10.93 6.37
CA HIS A 36 8.42 -12.11 7.21
C HIS A 36 8.52 -13.39 6.35
N GLY A 37 9.01 -13.26 5.11
CA GLY A 37 9.05 -14.33 4.14
C GLY A 37 7.74 -14.52 3.39
N ASN A 38 7.82 -15.12 2.21
CA ASN A 38 6.66 -15.50 1.43
C ASN A 38 6.25 -16.91 1.82
N ARG A 39 5.16 -17.06 2.57
CA ARG A 39 4.69 -18.40 2.97
C ARG A 39 4.17 -19.21 1.77
N SER A 40 3.58 -18.53 0.79
CA SER A 40 3.04 -19.11 -0.44
C SER A 40 2.75 -17.92 -1.38
N PRO A 41 2.74 -18.09 -2.71
CA PRO A 41 2.96 -19.31 -3.49
C PRO A 41 4.43 -19.74 -3.58
N LEU A 42 5.39 -18.89 -3.22
CA LEU A 42 6.82 -19.16 -3.40
C LEU A 42 7.42 -19.99 -2.26
N ALA A 43 6.79 -19.97 -1.08
CA ALA A 43 7.23 -20.71 0.11
C ALA A 43 8.70 -20.44 0.47
N ASP A 44 9.17 -19.22 0.19
CA ASP A 44 10.53 -18.78 0.42
C ASP A 44 10.58 -17.89 1.69
N PRO A 45 11.07 -18.44 2.82
CA PRO A 45 11.19 -17.69 4.07
C PRO A 45 12.33 -16.66 4.05
N SER A 46 13.19 -16.66 3.03
CA SER A 46 14.28 -15.69 2.88
C SER A 46 13.86 -14.40 2.19
N MET A 47 12.66 -14.37 1.60
CA MET A 47 12.11 -13.16 0.99
C MET A 47 11.91 -12.07 2.03
N VAL A 48 12.26 -10.85 1.65
CA VAL A 48 12.11 -9.65 2.46
C VAL A 48 11.20 -8.65 1.74
N GLY A 49 10.40 -7.94 2.52
CA GLY A 49 9.52 -6.90 2.02
C GLY A 49 10.32 -5.71 1.49
N MET A 50 9.68 -4.91 0.66
CA MET A 50 10.27 -3.72 0.03
C MET A 50 9.26 -2.60 0.01
N ILE A 51 9.72 -1.37 0.20
CA ILE A 51 8.94 -0.16 -0.07
C ILE A 51 9.75 0.68 -1.05
N SER A 52 9.14 1.05 -2.17
CA SER A 52 9.74 1.89 -3.21
C SER A 52 8.95 3.19 -3.37
N GLY A 53 9.63 4.27 -3.75
CA GLY A 53 9.01 5.58 -3.95
C GLY A 53 8.97 6.48 -2.71
N LEU A 54 9.71 6.12 -1.65
CA LEU A 54 9.82 6.95 -0.46
C LEU A 54 10.55 8.26 -0.75
N THR A 55 10.03 9.34 -0.18
CA THR A 55 10.68 10.64 -0.09
C THR A 55 11.08 10.92 1.36
N LEU A 56 11.73 12.05 1.63
CA LEU A 56 12.04 12.49 2.99
C LEU A 56 10.83 13.08 3.74
N ASP A 57 9.63 13.03 3.15
CA ASP A 57 8.41 13.55 3.76
C ASP A 57 7.94 12.66 4.94
N ASP A 58 7.85 13.24 6.13
CA ASP A 58 7.36 12.58 7.35
C ASP A 58 5.92 13.02 7.72
N SER A 59 5.23 13.69 6.79
CA SER A 59 3.88 14.20 7.01
C SER A 59 2.85 13.10 7.18
N ALA A 60 1.73 13.46 7.83
CA ALA A 60 0.55 12.61 7.92
C ALA A 60 -0.01 12.20 6.54
N ARG A 61 0.21 13.01 5.50
CA ARG A 61 -0.16 12.68 4.11
C ARG A 61 0.68 11.53 3.59
N ASN A 62 2.00 11.57 3.80
CA ASN A 62 2.87 10.46 3.41
C ASN A 62 2.52 9.17 4.17
N LEU A 63 2.17 9.27 5.46
CA LEU A 63 1.67 8.12 6.22
C LEU A 63 0.37 7.54 5.63
N ALA A 64 -0.57 8.40 5.23
CA ALA A 64 -1.83 7.98 4.61
C ALA A 64 -1.60 7.28 3.26
N LEU A 65 -0.66 7.76 2.45
CA LEU A 65 -0.24 7.10 1.21
C LEU A 65 0.38 5.71 1.47
N LEU A 66 1.28 5.61 2.45
CA LEU A 66 1.90 4.34 2.83
C LEU A 66 0.86 3.32 3.34
N TYR A 67 -0.11 3.78 4.12
CA TYR A 67 -1.25 2.97 4.55
C TYR A 67 -2.04 2.42 3.34
N LEU A 68 -2.40 3.29 2.40
CA LEU A 68 -3.14 2.87 1.20
C LEU A 68 -2.34 1.90 0.33
N ALA A 69 -1.05 2.18 0.08
CA ALA A 69 -0.19 1.33 -0.73
C ALA A 69 -0.01 -0.06 -0.09
N THR A 70 0.04 -0.13 1.24
CA THR A 70 0.09 -1.39 1.98
C THR A 70 -1.19 -2.20 1.82
N ILE A 71 -2.37 -1.56 1.94
CA ILE A 71 -3.66 -2.24 1.72
C ILE A 71 -3.75 -2.78 0.29
N GLN A 72 -3.36 -1.98 -0.70
CA GLN A 72 -3.36 -2.41 -2.10
C GLN A 72 -2.42 -3.59 -2.34
N ALA A 73 -1.22 -3.56 -1.76
CA ALA A 73 -0.26 -4.65 -1.85
C ALA A 73 -0.83 -5.96 -1.28
N LEU A 74 -1.47 -5.90 -0.10
CA LEU A 74 -2.14 -7.04 0.52
C LEU A 74 -3.30 -7.57 -0.34
N ALA A 75 -4.11 -6.67 -0.90
CA ALA A 75 -5.23 -7.05 -1.77
C ALA A 75 -4.73 -7.75 -3.05
N VAL A 76 -3.68 -7.23 -3.69
CA VAL A 76 -3.05 -7.83 -4.87
C VAL A 76 -2.44 -9.18 -4.53
N CYS A 77 -1.71 -9.30 -3.42
CA CYS A 77 -1.19 -10.59 -2.96
C CYS A 77 -2.33 -11.60 -2.75
N THR A 78 -3.41 -11.21 -2.09
CA THR A 78 -4.57 -12.09 -1.84
C THR A 78 -5.25 -12.53 -3.14
N ASN A 79 -5.37 -11.65 -4.14
CA ASN A 79 -5.89 -12.03 -5.45
C ASN A 79 -4.96 -13.06 -6.14
N LYS A 80 -3.64 -12.88 -6.06
CA LYS A 80 -2.67 -13.87 -6.56
C LYS A 80 -2.80 -15.22 -5.86
N PHE A 81 -3.16 -15.26 -4.57
CA PHE A 81 -3.44 -16.51 -3.87
C PHE A 81 -4.72 -17.20 -4.36
N ILE A 82 -5.82 -16.45 -4.48
CA ILE A 82 -7.14 -17.03 -4.81
C ILE A 82 -7.18 -17.53 -6.26
N PHE A 83 -6.44 -16.91 -7.18
CA PHE A 83 -6.46 -17.28 -8.61
C PHE A 83 -5.52 -18.44 -8.98
N PHE A 84 -4.65 -18.89 -8.06
CA PHE A 84 -3.73 -20.00 -8.25
C PHE A 84 -4.14 -21.29 -7.49
N GLY A 85 -5.32 -21.30 -6.86
CA GLY A 85 -5.89 -22.45 -6.15
C GLY A 85 -6.90 -23.24 -6.98
#